data_AF-A0A934C6D0-F1
#
_entry.id   AF-A0A934C6D0-F1
#
_cell.length_a   1.000
_cell.length_b   1.000
_cell.length_c   1.000
_cell.angle_alpha   90.00
_cell.angle_beta   90.00
_cell.angle_gamma   90.00
#
_symmetry.space_group_name_H-M   'P 1'
#
loop_
_entity.id
_entity.type
_entity.pdbx_description
1 polymer ?
#
loop_
_entity_poly.entity_id
_entity_poly.type
_entity_poly.pdbx_seq_one_letter_code
_entity_poly.pdbx_strand_id
1 'polypeptide(L)'
;MTSKERILATLNRQPTDRTPVDLWHTPEVAAQLRRHCGVGDDLAMWKALGLDKIVWDFIEYRAESGEAAGAQSGAGAESAGGRTMWGVPLRNIQAGEAQYAEFGAAPLAGYETAASLDRYPWWPKVERFDYDGAAARAEVAARDFAVIGPWVSLFEIYCQMRGLEQAMMDLIESPELVEAILDRIESIQTEMMRRMFARTGRWLDLVFISDDIAGQESLLLSPAMWERHLQPRLRRWCDLVHAHGLRVFYHTDGAARRLLRPILDCGVDVLNPIQHACPGMELPDLKREFGDRVIFHGGVDNQSVLPRGTVAEVRAETRRCLETLGAGGRGFICCSCHNVQPGTPLENILAMIETVRRG
;
A
#
# COMPACT_ATOMS: atom_id res chain seq x y z
N MET A 1 18.90 13.85 12.30
CA MET A 1 18.40 12.47 12.30
C MET A 1 18.62 11.84 10.94
N THR A 2 18.94 10.54 10.88
CA THR A 2 18.94 9.77 9.62
C THR A 2 17.52 9.65 9.07
N SER A 3 17.41 9.18 7.82
CA SER A 3 16.14 8.89 7.17
C SER A 3 15.29 7.90 8.00
N LYS A 4 15.83 6.70 8.27
CA LYS A 4 15.18 5.69 9.12
C LYS A 4 14.81 6.21 10.50
N GLU A 5 15.71 6.92 11.18
CA GLU A 5 15.42 7.49 12.51
C GLU A 5 14.20 8.42 12.50
N ARG A 6 14.05 9.23 11.44
CA ARG A 6 12.94 10.18 11.31
C ARG A 6 11.60 9.48 11.09
N ILE A 7 11.57 8.44 10.27
CA ILE A 7 10.38 7.60 10.09
C ILE A 7 10.03 6.90 11.41
N LEU A 8 10.97 6.22 12.05
CA LEU A 8 10.73 5.49 13.29
C LEU A 8 10.30 6.41 14.44
N ALA A 9 10.90 7.60 14.56
CA ALA A 9 10.48 8.60 15.52
C ALA A 9 9.03 9.04 15.26
N THR A 10 8.66 9.29 14.01
CA THR A 10 7.28 9.66 13.64
C THR A 10 6.29 8.55 13.97
N LEU A 11 6.60 7.30 13.63
CA LEU A 11 5.76 6.13 13.96
C LEU A 11 5.58 5.96 15.48
N ASN A 12 6.58 6.31 16.27
CA ASN A 12 6.53 6.28 17.72
C ASN A 12 6.07 7.61 18.36
N ARG A 13 5.55 8.54 17.54
CA ARG A 13 5.08 9.88 17.94
C ARG A 13 6.12 10.68 18.74
N GLN A 14 7.40 10.47 18.46
CA GLN A 14 8.51 11.21 19.02
C GLN A 14 8.83 12.44 18.17
N PRO A 15 9.44 13.49 18.76
CA PRO A 15 9.89 14.66 18.02
C PRO A 15 10.87 14.29 16.90
N THR A 16 10.74 14.96 15.76
CA THR A 16 11.69 14.88 14.64
C THR A 16 12.34 16.24 14.38
N ASP A 17 13.47 16.24 13.68
CA ASP A 17 14.16 17.46 13.24
C ASP A 17 13.44 18.19 12.09
N ARG A 18 12.59 17.48 11.35
CA ARG A 18 11.61 17.99 10.37
C ARG A 18 10.55 16.92 10.08
N THR A 19 9.49 17.29 9.35
CA THR A 19 8.50 16.30 8.87
C THR A 19 9.17 15.34 7.87
N PRO A 20 8.97 14.01 7.99
CA PRO A 20 9.47 13.07 6.99
C PRO A 20 8.77 13.22 5.64
N VAL A 21 9.51 12.96 4.56
CA VAL A 21 9.02 12.95 3.19
C VAL A 21 9.26 11.59 2.52
N ASP A 22 8.18 10.96 2.06
CA ASP A 22 8.22 9.78 1.20
C ASP A 22 7.76 10.17 -0.22
N LEU A 23 7.99 9.28 -1.19
CA LEU A 23 7.51 9.40 -2.55
C LEU A 23 7.20 7.99 -3.09
N TRP A 24 6.00 7.84 -3.64
CA TRP A 24 5.60 6.66 -4.40
C TRP A 24 5.61 7.01 -5.88
N HIS A 25 6.18 6.16 -6.72
CA HIS A 25 6.39 6.48 -8.13
C HIS A 25 6.41 5.22 -8.99
N THR A 26 6.02 5.34 -10.25
CA THR A 26 6.19 4.25 -11.22
C THR A 26 7.67 4.09 -11.65
N PRO A 27 8.06 2.97 -12.27
CA PRO A 27 9.42 2.75 -12.75
C PRO A 27 9.92 3.80 -13.75
N GLU A 28 9.04 4.35 -14.59
CA GLU A 28 9.38 5.39 -15.57
C GLU A 28 9.75 6.70 -14.89
N VAL A 29 8.99 7.09 -13.86
CA VAL A 29 9.29 8.25 -13.02
C VAL A 29 10.59 8.03 -12.23
N ALA A 30 10.82 6.82 -11.72
CA ALA A 30 12.09 6.45 -11.10
C ALA A 30 13.27 6.66 -12.07
N ALA A 31 13.13 6.22 -13.32
CA ALA A 31 14.15 6.41 -14.36
C ALA A 31 14.42 7.89 -14.65
N GLN A 32 13.38 8.73 -14.67
CA GLN A 32 13.53 10.18 -14.84
C GLN A 32 14.28 10.81 -13.66
N LEU A 33 13.91 10.46 -12.43
CA LEU A 33 14.55 10.97 -11.20
C LEU A 33 16.00 10.51 -11.06
N ARG A 34 16.31 9.25 -11.40
CA ARG A 34 17.69 8.73 -11.45
C ARG A 34 18.56 9.52 -12.43
N ARG A 35 18.04 9.79 -13.65
CA ARG A 35 18.71 10.65 -14.64
C ARG A 35 18.94 12.06 -14.11
N HIS A 36 17.96 12.66 -13.45
CA HIS A 36 18.09 13.99 -12.85
C HIS A 36 19.18 14.03 -11.77
N CYS A 37 19.27 12.99 -10.93
CA CYS A 37 20.26 12.91 -9.86
C CYS A 37 21.65 12.44 -10.33
N GLY A 38 21.77 11.91 -11.54
CA GLY A 38 23.04 11.36 -12.06
C GLY A 38 23.47 10.05 -11.38
N VAL A 39 22.52 9.22 -10.96
CA VAL A 39 22.77 7.97 -10.21
C VAL A 39 22.18 6.74 -10.91
N GLY A 40 22.71 5.56 -10.60
CA GLY A 40 22.35 4.30 -11.26
C GLY A 40 21.25 3.48 -10.58
N ASP A 41 20.97 3.72 -9.30
CA ASP A 41 20.06 2.93 -8.48
C ASP A 41 19.13 3.79 -7.61
N ASP A 42 18.06 3.16 -7.11
CA ASP A 42 17.00 3.85 -6.37
C ASP A 42 17.43 4.31 -4.98
N LEU A 43 18.27 3.52 -4.28
CA LEU A 43 18.77 3.90 -2.96
C LEU A 43 19.60 5.18 -3.05
N ALA A 44 20.49 5.27 -4.04
CA ALA A 44 21.27 6.47 -4.31
C ALA A 44 20.38 7.66 -4.71
N MET A 45 19.33 7.42 -5.51
CA MET A 45 18.36 8.45 -5.90
C MET A 45 17.60 9.01 -4.70
N TRP A 46 17.05 8.14 -3.83
CA TRP A 46 16.33 8.58 -2.65
C TRP A 46 17.22 9.38 -1.70
N LYS A 47 18.48 8.97 -1.52
CA LYS A 47 19.48 9.74 -0.76
C LYS A 47 19.76 11.09 -1.39
N ALA A 48 19.98 11.16 -2.70
CA ALA A 48 20.26 12.40 -3.42
C ALA A 48 19.09 13.40 -3.34
N LEU A 49 17.86 12.92 -3.44
CA LEU A 49 16.64 13.72 -3.27
C LEU A 49 16.37 14.12 -1.81
N GLY A 50 17.05 13.48 -0.86
CA GLY A 50 16.82 13.68 0.58
C GLY A 50 15.48 13.13 1.05
N LEU A 51 15.01 12.05 0.42
CA LEU A 51 13.81 11.33 0.84
C LEU A 51 14.08 10.52 2.10
N ASP A 52 13.05 10.42 2.94
CA ASP A 52 13.04 9.55 4.12
C ASP A 52 12.57 8.12 3.81
N LYS A 53 12.07 7.91 2.58
CA LYS A 53 11.59 6.68 1.94
C LYS A 53 11.28 5.49 2.87
N ILE A 54 10.04 5.03 2.83
CA ILE A 54 9.71 3.68 3.29
C ILE A 54 9.94 2.71 2.11
N VAL A 55 10.92 1.81 2.25
CA VAL A 55 11.35 0.91 1.16
C VAL A 55 10.53 -0.37 1.17
N TRP A 56 10.01 -0.75 0.01
CA TRP A 56 9.24 -1.97 -0.16
C TRP A 56 10.13 -3.21 -0.21
N ASP A 57 9.81 -4.20 0.61
CA ASP A 57 10.31 -5.56 0.47
C ASP A 57 9.16 -6.49 0.01
N PHE A 58 8.99 -6.56 -1.30
CA PHE A 58 8.05 -7.51 -1.90
C PHE A 58 8.66 -8.91 -1.84
N ILE A 59 7.89 -9.86 -1.33
CA ILE A 59 8.29 -11.27 -1.33
C ILE A 59 7.91 -11.90 -2.67
N GLU A 60 8.90 -12.48 -3.36
CA GLU A 60 8.71 -13.12 -4.66
C GLU A 60 8.06 -14.50 -4.46
N TYR A 61 7.13 -14.89 -5.33
CA TYR A 61 6.52 -16.21 -5.35
C TYR A 61 6.93 -16.97 -6.62
N ARG A 62 7.47 -18.19 -6.47
CA ARG A 62 7.89 -19.04 -7.60
C ARG A 62 6.83 -20.10 -7.93
N ALA A 63 6.23 -20.01 -9.12
CA ALA A 63 5.22 -20.94 -9.60
C ALA A 63 5.77 -22.37 -9.79
N GLU A 64 4.89 -23.36 -10.01
CA GLU A 64 5.29 -24.75 -10.24
C GLU A 64 6.20 -24.93 -11.45
N SER A 65 6.00 -24.10 -12.47
CA SER A 65 6.85 -24.02 -13.66
C SER A 65 8.24 -23.42 -13.39
N GLY A 66 8.49 -22.88 -12.19
CA GLY A 66 9.74 -22.19 -11.83
C GLY A 66 9.75 -20.69 -12.18
N GLU A 67 8.75 -20.19 -12.90
CA GLU A 67 8.60 -18.77 -13.24
C GLU A 67 8.14 -17.95 -12.03
N ALA A 68 8.59 -16.70 -11.94
CA ALA A 68 8.06 -15.74 -10.98
C ALA A 68 6.58 -15.46 -11.28
N ALA A 69 5.74 -15.43 -10.25
CA ALA A 69 4.39 -14.94 -10.39
C ALA A 69 4.37 -13.42 -10.49
N GLY A 70 3.42 -12.91 -11.29
CA GLY A 70 3.17 -11.48 -11.39
C GLY A 70 2.65 -10.92 -10.07
N ALA A 71 2.89 -9.62 -9.89
CA ALA A 71 2.51 -8.88 -8.70
C ALA A 71 1.01 -9.03 -8.36
N GLN A 72 0.72 -8.95 -7.05
CA GLN A 72 -0.66 -8.97 -6.52
C GLN A 72 -1.48 -7.72 -6.92
N SER A 73 -0.83 -6.62 -7.33
CA SER A 73 -1.50 -5.43 -7.83
C SER A 73 -0.57 -4.55 -8.68
N GLY A 74 -1.16 -3.89 -9.68
CA GLY A 74 -0.50 -3.23 -10.82
C GLY A 74 0.19 -1.90 -10.53
N ALA A 75 0.63 -1.64 -9.29
CA ALA A 75 1.26 -0.38 -8.91
C ALA A 75 2.65 -0.62 -8.31
N GLY A 76 3.67 -0.64 -9.17
CA GLY A 76 5.09 -0.54 -8.78
C GLY A 76 5.83 -1.85 -8.55
N ALA A 77 5.16 -2.99 -8.51
CA ALA A 77 5.83 -4.28 -8.58
C ALA A 77 6.05 -4.64 -10.05
N GLU A 78 7.31 -4.76 -10.45
CA GLU A 78 7.69 -5.16 -11.80
C GLU A 78 6.90 -6.41 -12.19
N SER A 79 6.08 -6.29 -13.24
CA SER A 79 5.16 -7.32 -13.70
C SER A 79 5.92 -8.46 -14.38
N ALA A 80 6.61 -9.27 -13.59
CA ALA A 80 7.23 -10.50 -14.06
C ALA A 80 6.23 -11.65 -13.92
N GLY A 81 5.66 -12.12 -15.03
CA GLY A 81 4.83 -13.33 -15.06
C GLY A 81 3.44 -13.10 -15.67
N GLY A 82 2.94 -14.10 -16.40
CA GLY A 82 1.63 -14.05 -17.07
C GLY A 82 0.42 -14.29 -16.16
N ARG A 83 0.64 -14.44 -14.85
CA ARG A 83 -0.39 -14.79 -13.86
C ARG A 83 0.03 -14.38 -12.45
N THR A 84 -0.91 -13.95 -11.62
CA THR A 84 -0.68 -13.72 -10.19
C THR A 84 -0.45 -15.04 -9.44
N MET A 85 0.09 -14.97 -8.23
CA MET A 85 0.21 -16.15 -7.34
C MET A 85 -1.14 -16.78 -7.00
N TRP A 86 -2.24 -16.04 -7.13
CA TRP A 86 -3.62 -16.47 -6.92
C TRP A 86 -4.28 -17.04 -8.17
N GLY A 87 -3.51 -17.31 -9.23
CA GLY A 87 -4.04 -17.94 -10.44
C GLY A 87 -4.75 -16.98 -11.40
N VAL A 88 -4.75 -15.66 -11.18
CA VAL A 88 -5.42 -14.68 -12.05
C VAL A 88 -4.52 -14.32 -13.24
N PRO A 89 -4.90 -14.57 -14.51
CA PRO A 89 -4.07 -14.21 -15.65
C PRO A 89 -3.80 -12.70 -15.70
N LEU A 90 -2.62 -12.30 -16.15
CA LEU A 90 -2.26 -10.90 -16.33
C LEU A 90 -2.13 -10.56 -17.82
N ARG A 91 -2.60 -9.38 -18.21
CA ARG A 91 -2.48 -8.83 -19.57
C ARG A 91 -1.72 -7.52 -19.50
N ASN A 92 -0.57 -7.46 -20.16
CA ASN A 92 0.21 -6.22 -20.22
C ASN A 92 -0.47 -5.22 -21.16
N ILE A 93 -0.73 -4.03 -20.65
CA ILE A 93 -1.31 -2.90 -21.36
C ILE A 93 -0.27 -1.78 -21.46
N GLN A 94 -0.14 -1.22 -22.66
CA GLN A 94 0.66 -0.02 -22.92
C GLN A 94 -0.30 1.14 -23.18
N ALA A 95 -0.24 2.18 -22.35
CA ALA A 95 -1.01 3.40 -22.53
C ALA A 95 -0.06 4.61 -22.56
N GLY A 96 0.36 5.01 -23.76
CA GLY A 96 1.38 6.05 -23.92
C GLY A 96 2.72 5.57 -23.34
N GLU A 97 3.30 6.35 -22.42
CA GLU A 97 4.53 5.97 -21.71
C GLU A 97 4.30 5.03 -20.52
N ALA A 98 3.05 4.86 -20.07
CA ALA A 98 2.72 4.01 -18.94
C ALA A 98 2.57 2.54 -19.35
N GLN A 99 3.19 1.65 -18.57
CA GLN A 99 3.03 0.21 -18.65
C GLN A 99 2.37 -0.33 -17.38
N TYR A 100 1.29 -1.10 -17.53
CA TYR A 100 0.64 -1.77 -16.40
C TYR A 100 0.04 -3.11 -16.81
N ALA A 101 -0.30 -3.94 -15.82
CA ALA A 101 -0.95 -5.22 -16.03
C ALA A 101 -2.43 -5.15 -15.60
N GLU A 102 -3.32 -5.64 -16.46
CA GLU A 102 -4.73 -5.84 -16.15
C GLU A 102 -5.04 -7.29 -15.81
N PHE A 103 -6.03 -7.50 -14.95
CA PHE A 103 -6.53 -8.83 -14.63
C PHE A 103 -7.34 -9.40 -15.79
N GLY A 104 -7.02 -10.63 -16.16
CA GLY A 104 -7.75 -11.42 -17.14
C GLY A 104 -8.97 -12.11 -16.54
N ALA A 105 -9.25 -13.34 -17.00
CA ALA A 105 -10.41 -14.10 -16.55
C ALA A 105 -10.30 -14.48 -15.06
N ALA A 106 -11.38 -14.21 -14.30
CA ALA A 106 -11.49 -14.55 -12.89
C ALA A 106 -11.50 -16.07 -12.68
N PRO A 107 -10.48 -16.65 -12.02
CA PRO A 107 -10.32 -18.10 -11.94
C PRO A 107 -11.33 -18.79 -11.00
N LEU A 108 -12.02 -18.04 -10.14
CA LEU A 108 -13.09 -18.54 -9.27
C LEU A 108 -14.51 -18.29 -9.82
N ALA A 109 -14.69 -17.74 -11.03
CA ALA A 109 -16.02 -17.40 -11.54
C ALA A 109 -17.03 -18.58 -11.59
N GLY A 110 -16.54 -19.82 -11.75
CA GLY A 110 -17.37 -21.04 -11.78
C GLY A 110 -17.46 -21.82 -10.45
N TYR A 111 -17.03 -21.24 -9.33
CA TYR A 111 -17.07 -21.89 -8.01
C TYR A 111 -18.27 -21.37 -7.22
N GLU A 112 -19.23 -22.24 -6.91
CA GLU A 112 -20.52 -21.85 -6.31
C GLU A 112 -20.69 -22.29 -4.85
N THR A 113 -19.74 -23.05 -4.28
CA THR A 113 -19.85 -23.57 -2.90
C THR A 113 -18.50 -23.59 -2.21
N ALA A 114 -18.48 -23.51 -0.87
CA ALA A 114 -17.23 -23.62 -0.10
C ALA A 114 -16.46 -24.91 -0.42
N ALA A 115 -17.18 -26.04 -0.60
CA ALA A 115 -16.57 -27.33 -0.93
C ALA A 115 -15.94 -27.39 -2.33
N SER A 116 -16.35 -26.54 -3.29
CA SER A 116 -15.69 -26.51 -4.59
C SER A 116 -14.29 -25.92 -4.52
N LEU A 117 -14.00 -25.07 -3.53
CA LEU A 117 -12.70 -24.41 -3.34
C LEU A 117 -11.54 -25.39 -3.08
N ASP A 118 -11.83 -26.58 -2.53
CA ASP A 118 -10.81 -27.60 -2.27
C ASP A 118 -10.18 -28.16 -3.57
N ARG A 119 -10.87 -28.02 -4.70
CA ARG A 119 -10.37 -28.44 -6.02
C ARG A 119 -9.65 -27.32 -6.77
N TYR A 120 -9.56 -26.13 -6.20
CA TYR A 120 -8.91 -25.01 -6.85
C TYR A 120 -7.38 -25.23 -6.92
N PRO A 121 -6.79 -25.32 -8.12
CA PRO A 121 -5.41 -25.79 -8.25
C PRO A 121 -4.35 -24.70 -8.00
N TRP A 122 -4.75 -23.43 -7.94
CA TRP A 122 -3.83 -22.30 -7.85
C TRP A 122 -3.78 -21.65 -6.47
N TRP A 123 -4.23 -22.33 -5.40
CA TRP A 123 -3.97 -21.83 -4.06
C TRP A 123 -2.45 -21.74 -3.83
N PRO A 124 -1.91 -20.56 -3.44
CA PRO A 124 -0.48 -20.42 -3.21
C PRO A 124 0.03 -21.39 -2.16
N LYS A 125 1.17 -22.02 -2.43
CA LYS A 125 1.88 -22.86 -1.45
C LYS A 125 2.92 -22.01 -0.75
N VAL A 126 2.78 -21.84 0.56
CA VAL A 126 3.60 -20.93 1.36
C VAL A 126 5.10 -21.27 1.36
N GLU A 127 5.49 -22.49 0.98
CA GLU A 127 6.88 -22.93 0.81
C GLU A 127 7.56 -22.32 -0.42
N ARG A 128 6.78 -21.78 -1.37
CA ARG A 128 7.30 -21.29 -2.66
C ARG A 128 7.68 -19.81 -2.66
N PHE A 129 7.47 -19.12 -1.55
CA PHE A 129 7.92 -17.75 -1.39
C PHE A 129 9.42 -17.69 -1.12
N ASP A 130 10.08 -16.72 -1.73
CA ASP A 130 11.52 -16.49 -1.57
C ASP A 130 11.83 -15.67 -0.31
N TYR A 131 11.72 -16.32 0.86
CA TYR A 131 11.96 -15.69 2.16
C TYR A 131 13.41 -15.25 2.34
N ASP A 132 14.37 -15.98 1.78
CA ASP A 132 15.79 -15.67 1.89
C ASP A 132 16.16 -14.47 1.00
N GLY A 133 15.60 -14.40 -0.21
CA GLY A 133 15.71 -13.23 -1.08
C GLY A 133 15.09 -11.97 -0.45
N ALA A 134 13.93 -12.10 0.20
CA ALA A 134 13.31 -11.01 0.97
C ALA A 134 14.22 -10.56 2.12
N ALA A 135 14.76 -11.49 2.92
CA ALA A 135 15.69 -11.18 4.00
C ALA A 135 16.91 -10.38 3.52
N ALA A 136 17.53 -10.80 2.41
CA ALA A 136 18.69 -10.13 1.86
C ALA A 136 18.38 -8.69 1.40
N ARG A 137 17.22 -8.47 0.75
CA ARG A 137 16.77 -7.13 0.33
C ARG A 137 16.46 -6.24 1.52
N ALA A 138 15.70 -6.74 2.49
CA ALA A 138 15.35 -6.02 3.71
C ALA A 138 16.61 -5.61 4.50
N GLU A 139 17.60 -6.50 4.64
CA GLU A 139 18.85 -6.18 5.31
C GLU A 139 19.59 -5.01 4.67
N VAL A 140 19.65 -4.95 3.34
CA VAL A 140 20.31 -3.86 2.62
C VAL A 140 19.56 -2.54 2.82
N ALA A 141 18.23 -2.55 2.63
CA ALA A 141 17.41 -1.35 2.77
C ALA A 141 17.40 -0.80 4.21
N ALA A 142 17.33 -1.69 5.20
CA ALA A 142 17.24 -1.34 6.62
C ALA A 142 18.46 -0.59 7.18
N ARG A 143 19.58 -0.54 6.44
CA ARG A 143 20.78 0.22 6.81
C ARG A 143 20.55 1.72 6.81
N ASP A 144 19.69 2.19 5.91
CA ASP A 144 19.48 3.63 5.67
C ASP A 144 18.01 4.06 5.83
N PHE A 145 17.08 3.14 5.57
CA PHE A 145 15.65 3.43 5.42
C PHE A 145 14.76 2.52 6.28
N ALA A 146 13.54 2.98 6.52
CA ALA A 146 12.49 2.10 7.06
C ALA A 146 12.05 1.11 5.97
N VAL A 147 11.70 -0.11 6.37
CA VAL A 147 11.31 -1.18 5.44
C VAL A 147 9.88 -1.63 5.70
N ILE A 148 9.09 -1.75 4.64
CA ILE A 148 7.72 -2.22 4.67
C ILE A 148 7.57 -3.51 3.86
N GLY A 149 6.95 -4.52 4.49
CA GLY A 149 6.66 -5.79 3.84
C GLY A 149 6.13 -6.82 4.84
N PRO A 150 5.43 -7.87 4.38
CA PRO A 150 4.94 -8.04 3.00
C PRO A 150 3.77 -7.11 2.68
N TRP A 151 3.28 -7.21 1.43
CA TRP A 151 1.95 -6.76 1.05
C TRP A 151 0.96 -7.90 1.26
N VAL A 152 -0.11 -7.64 2.02
CA VAL A 152 -1.28 -8.52 2.12
C VAL A 152 -2.58 -7.77 1.83
N SER A 153 -3.60 -8.48 1.37
CA SER A 153 -4.93 -7.94 1.03
C SER A 153 -6.01 -9.01 1.20
N LEU A 154 -7.25 -8.61 1.46
CA LEU A 154 -8.40 -9.53 1.51
C LEU A 154 -9.34 -9.31 0.33
N PHE A 155 -9.91 -8.11 0.29
CA PHE A 155 -10.97 -7.71 -0.61
C PHE A 155 -10.49 -7.53 -2.03
N GLU A 156 -9.31 -6.93 -2.25
CA GLU A 156 -8.77 -6.78 -3.61
C GLU A 156 -8.47 -8.15 -4.21
N ILE A 157 -7.79 -9.03 -3.47
CA ILE A 157 -7.51 -10.40 -3.92
C ILE A 157 -8.81 -11.17 -4.17
N TYR A 158 -9.81 -11.05 -3.29
CA TYR A 158 -11.12 -11.66 -3.50
C TYR A 158 -11.77 -11.18 -4.81
N CYS A 159 -11.81 -9.87 -5.03
CA CYS A 159 -12.35 -9.27 -6.26
C CYS A 159 -11.58 -9.72 -7.52
N GLN A 160 -10.26 -9.85 -7.44
CA GLN A 160 -9.44 -10.34 -8.56
C GLN A 160 -9.75 -11.81 -8.88
N MET A 161 -9.89 -12.66 -7.85
CA MET A 161 -10.12 -14.09 -8.03
C MET A 161 -11.53 -14.39 -8.51
N ARG A 162 -12.53 -13.66 -8.03
CA ARG A 162 -13.96 -13.88 -8.31
C ARG A 162 -14.49 -13.03 -9.46
N GLY A 163 -13.82 -11.93 -9.78
CA GLY A 163 -14.30 -10.88 -10.69
C GLY A 163 -15.16 -9.87 -9.93
N LEU A 164 -14.92 -8.57 -10.15
CA LEU A 164 -15.49 -7.50 -9.32
C LEU A 164 -17.02 -7.56 -9.24
N GLU A 165 -17.72 -7.69 -10.36
CA GLU A 165 -19.19 -7.73 -10.39
C GLU A 165 -19.74 -8.91 -9.57
N GLN A 166 -19.23 -10.11 -9.82
CA GLN A 166 -19.66 -11.31 -9.11
C GLN A 166 -19.27 -11.26 -7.62
N ALA A 167 -18.09 -10.74 -7.31
CA ALA A 167 -17.65 -10.51 -5.94
C ALA A 167 -18.61 -9.58 -5.18
N MET A 168 -19.13 -8.54 -5.85
CA MET A 168 -20.10 -7.63 -5.22
C MET A 168 -21.46 -8.30 -5.01
N MET A 169 -21.93 -9.10 -5.97
CA MET A 169 -23.21 -9.83 -5.84
C MET A 169 -23.14 -10.90 -4.75
N ASP A 170 -22.04 -11.66 -4.67
CA ASP A 170 -21.82 -12.73 -3.70
C ASP A 170 -21.93 -12.26 -2.24
N LEU A 171 -21.57 -11.00 -1.94
CA LEU A 171 -21.71 -10.42 -0.59
C LEU A 171 -23.15 -10.45 -0.05
N ILE A 172 -24.13 -10.49 -0.96
CA ILE A 172 -25.55 -10.57 -0.64
C ILE A 172 -26.05 -12.00 -0.89
N GLU A 173 -25.74 -12.56 -2.05
CA GLU A 173 -26.36 -13.80 -2.55
C GLU A 173 -25.69 -15.07 -1.99
N SER A 174 -24.39 -15.02 -1.70
CA SER A 174 -23.58 -16.18 -1.32
C SER A 174 -22.58 -15.85 -0.19
N PRO A 175 -23.01 -15.26 0.94
CA PRO A 175 -22.08 -14.78 1.96
C PRO A 175 -21.24 -15.91 2.58
N GLU A 176 -21.73 -17.15 2.66
CA GLU A 176 -20.94 -18.29 3.13
C GLU A 176 -19.77 -18.63 2.19
N LEU A 177 -19.95 -18.43 0.87
CA LEU A 177 -18.86 -18.60 -0.10
C LEU A 177 -17.83 -17.48 0.03
N VAL A 178 -18.29 -16.24 0.23
CA VAL A 178 -17.40 -15.10 0.50
C VAL A 178 -16.51 -15.39 1.70
N GLU A 179 -17.10 -15.80 2.82
CA GLU A 179 -16.36 -16.13 4.05
C GLU A 179 -15.34 -17.26 3.79
N ALA A 180 -15.74 -18.32 3.08
CA ALA A 180 -14.84 -19.44 2.79
C ALA A 180 -13.65 -19.05 1.90
N ILE A 181 -13.85 -18.14 0.93
CA ILE A 181 -12.77 -17.64 0.08
C ILE A 181 -11.85 -16.72 0.90
N LEU A 182 -12.42 -15.78 1.67
CA LEU A 182 -11.65 -14.86 2.51
C LEU A 182 -10.86 -15.61 3.60
N ASP A 183 -11.42 -16.64 4.23
CA ASP A 183 -10.71 -17.50 5.18
C ASP A 183 -9.50 -18.19 4.55
N ARG A 184 -9.64 -18.64 3.29
CA ARG A 184 -8.53 -19.27 2.58
C ARG A 184 -7.43 -18.28 2.23
N ILE A 185 -7.80 -17.10 1.73
CA ILE A 185 -6.89 -15.98 1.44
C ILE A 185 -6.16 -15.55 2.70
N GLU A 186 -6.89 -15.36 3.80
CA GLU A 186 -6.35 -14.95 5.10
C GLU A 186 -5.36 -15.99 5.63
N SER A 187 -5.75 -17.28 5.64
CA SER A 187 -4.92 -18.36 6.17
C SER A 187 -3.57 -18.47 5.46
N ILE A 188 -3.56 -18.39 4.12
CA ILE A 188 -2.35 -18.46 3.31
C ILE A 188 -1.43 -17.27 3.59
N GLN A 189 -1.96 -16.05 3.60
CA GLN A 189 -1.17 -14.85 3.85
C GLN A 189 -0.68 -14.76 5.30
N THR A 190 -1.48 -15.24 6.26
CA THR A 190 -1.10 -15.32 7.68
C THR A 190 0.11 -16.22 7.89
N GLU A 191 0.11 -17.40 7.26
CA GLU A 191 1.23 -18.32 7.34
C GLU A 191 2.48 -17.77 6.61
N MET A 192 2.29 -17.14 5.45
CA MET A 192 3.38 -16.43 4.75
C MET A 192 3.98 -15.33 5.64
N MET A 193 3.15 -14.49 6.28
CA MET A 193 3.60 -13.45 7.20
C MET A 193 4.40 -14.04 8.36
N ARG A 194 3.91 -15.11 9.01
CA ARG A 194 4.65 -15.78 10.10
C ARG A 194 6.03 -16.23 9.67
N ARG A 195 6.14 -16.86 8.49
CA ARG A 195 7.43 -17.32 7.95
C ARG A 195 8.34 -16.16 7.57
N MET A 196 7.78 -15.10 6.98
CA MET A 196 8.53 -13.89 6.65
C MET A 196 9.05 -13.22 7.92
N PHE A 197 8.22 -12.96 8.93
CA PHE A 197 8.66 -12.33 10.18
C PHE A 197 9.76 -13.14 10.89
N ALA A 198 9.67 -14.48 10.87
CA ALA A 198 10.71 -15.33 11.43
C ALA A 198 12.07 -15.23 10.72
N ARG A 199 12.10 -14.78 9.46
CA ARG A 199 13.32 -14.61 8.65
C ARG A 199 13.78 -13.15 8.59
N THR A 200 12.86 -12.23 8.37
CA THR A 200 13.12 -10.83 8.01
C THR A 200 12.75 -9.83 9.10
N GLY A 201 12.04 -10.24 10.16
CA GLY A 201 11.41 -9.34 11.13
C GLY A 201 12.35 -8.39 11.87
N ARG A 202 13.67 -8.67 11.92
CA ARG A 202 14.67 -7.76 12.49
C ARG A 202 14.99 -6.53 11.61
N TRP A 203 14.64 -6.60 10.33
CA TRP A 203 14.90 -5.55 9.34
C TRP A 203 13.62 -4.86 8.85
N LEU A 204 12.47 -5.50 9.04
CA LEU A 204 11.16 -4.91 8.78
C LEU A 204 10.78 -3.93 9.89
N ASP A 205 10.10 -2.85 9.49
CA ASP A 205 9.54 -1.87 10.41
C ASP A 205 8.01 -1.81 10.31
N LEU A 206 7.45 -2.10 9.12
CA LEU A 206 6.02 -2.07 8.84
C LEU A 206 5.55 -3.26 7.99
N VAL A 207 4.25 -3.52 8.03
CA VAL A 207 3.53 -4.44 7.12
C VAL A 207 2.49 -3.65 6.35
N PHE A 208 2.40 -3.89 5.05
CA PHE A 208 1.44 -3.23 4.17
C PHE A 208 0.18 -4.07 4.01
N ILE A 209 -0.95 -3.49 4.39
CA ILE A 209 -2.28 -4.07 4.15
C ILE A 209 -3.01 -3.15 3.19
N SER A 210 -3.45 -3.65 2.04
CA SER A 210 -4.24 -2.88 1.07
C SER A 210 -5.60 -3.50 0.89
N ASP A 211 -6.64 -2.70 1.05
CA ASP A 211 -7.97 -3.04 0.61
C ASP A 211 -8.72 -1.77 0.23
N ASP A 212 -8.75 -1.47 -1.07
CA ASP A 212 -9.59 -0.41 -1.64
C ASP A 212 -11.07 -0.73 -1.46
N ILE A 213 -11.64 -0.19 -0.39
CA ILE A 213 -13.03 -0.38 0.03
C ILE A 213 -13.91 0.83 -0.30
N ALA A 214 -13.35 1.85 -0.95
CA ALA A 214 -14.05 3.07 -1.34
C ALA A 214 -13.65 3.52 -2.74
N GLY A 215 -14.61 4.14 -3.43
CA GLY A 215 -14.38 4.90 -4.65
C GLY A 215 -14.32 6.40 -4.37
N GLN A 216 -14.32 7.20 -5.42
CA GLN A 216 -14.20 8.66 -5.32
C GLN A 216 -15.31 9.34 -4.50
N GLU A 217 -16.52 8.77 -4.51
CA GLU A 217 -17.72 9.38 -3.93
C GLU A 217 -18.20 8.68 -2.64
N SER A 218 -17.98 7.37 -2.52
CA SER A 218 -18.48 6.59 -1.38
C SER A 218 -17.79 5.23 -1.24
N LEU A 219 -18.20 4.49 -0.21
CA LEU A 219 -17.75 3.12 0.01
C LEU A 219 -18.25 2.18 -1.11
N LEU A 220 -17.44 1.19 -1.47
CA LEU A 220 -17.82 0.06 -2.33
C LEU A 220 -18.64 -0.98 -1.55
N LEU A 221 -18.44 -1.05 -0.23
CA LEU A 221 -19.12 -1.95 0.69
C LEU A 221 -19.93 -1.16 1.70
N SER A 222 -21.12 -1.65 2.07
CA SER A 222 -21.80 -1.09 3.24
C SER A 222 -20.95 -1.30 4.50
N PRO A 223 -20.99 -0.40 5.50
CA PRO A 223 -20.24 -0.61 6.74
C PRO A 223 -20.54 -1.95 7.41
N ALA A 224 -21.80 -2.39 7.41
CA ALA A 224 -22.20 -3.68 7.96
C ALA A 224 -21.56 -4.88 7.23
N MET A 225 -21.41 -4.80 5.89
CA MET A 225 -20.71 -5.83 5.12
C MET A 225 -19.21 -5.84 5.42
N TRP A 226 -18.59 -4.67 5.51
CA TRP A 226 -17.19 -4.57 5.88
C TRP A 226 -16.94 -5.11 7.30
N GLU A 227 -17.79 -4.75 8.26
CA GLU A 227 -17.74 -5.24 9.65
C GLU A 227 -17.91 -6.75 9.74
N ARG A 228 -18.79 -7.33 8.93
CA ARG A 228 -18.99 -8.79 8.87
C ARG A 228 -17.78 -9.51 8.27
N HIS A 229 -17.36 -9.08 7.08
CA HIS A 229 -16.48 -9.87 6.23
C HIS A 229 -14.99 -9.52 6.39
N LEU A 230 -14.65 -8.28 6.73
CA LEU A 230 -13.26 -7.81 6.69
C LEU A 230 -12.71 -7.45 8.08
N GLN A 231 -13.52 -6.80 8.92
CA GLN A 231 -13.06 -6.32 10.22
C GLN A 231 -12.42 -7.40 11.12
N PRO A 232 -12.99 -8.61 11.28
CA PRO A 232 -12.42 -9.61 12.17
C PRO A 232 -11.06 -10.12 11.68
N ARG A 233 -10.86 -10.16 10.35
CA ARG A 233 -9.63 -10.59 9.69
C ARG A 233 -8.55 -9.52 9.80
N LEU A 234 -8.91 -8.27 9.52
CA LEU A 234 -8.02 -7.12 9.71
C LEU A 234 -7.51 -7.04 11.15
N ARG A 235 -8.39 -7.22 12.15
CA ARG A 235 -8.00 -7.24 13.57
C ARG A 235 -6.97 -8.32 13.86
N ARG A 236 -7.20 -9.56 13.40
CA ARG A 236 -6.25 -10.67 13.59
C ARG A 236 -4.90 -10.40 12.94
N TRP A 237 -4.87 -9.78 11.76
CA TRP A 237 -3.63 -9.34 11.14
C TRP A 237 -2.94 -8.24 11.92
N CYS A 238 -3.67 -7.23 12.41
CA CYS A 238 -3.08 -6.20 13.26
C CYS A 238 -2.45 -6.80 14.52
N ASP A 239 -3.18 -7.67 15.22
CA ASP A 239 -2.69 -8.36 16.41
C ASP A 239 -1.41 -9.17 16.12
N LEU A 240 -1.38 -9.89 15.00
CA LEU A 240 -0.20 -10.66 14.58
C LEU A 240 1.01 -9.77 14.28
N VAL A 241 0.81 -8.67 13.56
CA VAL A 241 1.86 -7.71 13.18
C VAL A 241 2.44 -7.06 14.45
N HIS A 242 1.58 -6.61 15.36
CA HIS A 242 1.99 -6.00 16.63
C HIS A 242 2.70 -6.98 17.56
N ALA A 243 2.30 -8.26 17.57
CA ALA A 243 3.00 -9.30 18.33
C ALA A 243 4.47 -9.49 17.92
N HIS A 244 4.85 -9.02 16.73
CA HIS A 244 6.23 -9.03 16.22
C HIS A 244 6.93 -7.66 16.35
N GLY A 245 6.30 -6.67 17.02
CA GLY A 245 6.86 -5.33 17.20
C GLY A 245 6.84 -4.46 15.95
N LEU A 246 6.12 -4.87 14.90
CA LEU A 246 5.99 -4.14 13.64
C LEU A 246 4.78 -3.20 13.67
N ARG A 247 4.71 -2.26 12.71
CA ARG A 247 3.58 -1.34 12.53
C ARG A 247 2.68 -1.74 11.37
N VAL A 248 1.38 -1.50 11.51
CA VAL A 248 0.39 -1.74 10.46
C VAL A 248 0.23 -0.48 9.62
N PHE A 249 0.55 -0.59 8.33
CA PHE A 249 0.28 0.44 7.33
C PHE A 249 -0.90 0.00 6.48
N TYR A 250 -2.01 0.72 6.57
CA TYR A 250 -3.24 0.38 5.87
C TYR A 250 -3.50 1.34 4.71
N HIS A 251 -3.70 0.78 3.52
CA HIS A 251 -4.02 1.49 2.29
C HIS A 251 -5.49 1.28 1.89
N THR A 252 -6.18 2.39 1.63
CA THR A 252 -7.46 2.43 0.91
C THR A 252 -7.63 3.79 0.24
N ASP A 253 -7.68 3.81 -1.08
CA ASP A 253 -8.10 5.00 -1.82
C ASP A 253 -9.59 5.31 -1.58
N GLY A 254 -9.97 6.54 -1.93
CA GLY A 254 -11.37 6.97 -2.00
C GLY A 254 -11.98 7.56 -0.72
N ALA A 255 -13.30 7.76 -0.76
CA ALA A 255 -14.12 8.36 0.28
C ALA A 255 -14.40 7.39 1.45
N ALA A 256 -13.34 6.97 2.15
CA ALA A 256 -13.39 5.93 3.18
C ALA A 256 -13.83 6.40 4.57
N ARG A 257 -14.19 7.69 4.75
CA ARG A 257 -14.42 8.36 6.05
C ARG A 257 -15.26 7.53 7.04
N ARG A 258 -16.34 6.92 6.57
CA ARG A 258 -17.29 6.16 7.39
C ARG A 258 -16.68 4.90 8.02
N LEU A 259 -15.60 4.37 7.46
CA LEU A 259 -14.91 3.18 7.95
C LEU A 259 -13.58 3.47 8.64
N LEU A 260 -13.11 4.73 8.65
CA LEU A 260 -11.83 5.06 9.29
C LEU A 260 -11.82 4.69 10.78
N ARG A 261 -12.86 5.05 11.55
CA ARG A 261 -12.92 4.70 12.97
C ARG A 261 -12.82 3.18 13.21
N PRO A 262 -13.68 2.33 12.63
CA PRO A 262 -13.58 0.89 12.85
C PRO A 262 -12.30 0.25 12.30
N ILE A 263 -11.68 0.80 11.24
CA ILE A 263 -10.34 0.40 10.78
C ILE A 263 -9.28 0.71 11.85
N LEU A 264 -9.27 1.93 12.38
CA LEU A 264 -8.32 2.32 13.44
C LEU A 264 -8.55 1.52 14.74
N ASP A 265 -9.81 1.18 15.04
CA ASP A 265 -10.14 0.34 16.20
C ASP A 265 -9.59 -1.10 16.06
N CYS A 266 -9.20 -1.54 14.85
CA CYS A 266 -8.52 -2.83 14.63
C CYS A 266 -7.04 -2.80 14.98
N GLY A 267 -6.40 -1.63 15.07
CA GLY A 267 -4.97 -1.50 15.36
C GLY A 267 -4.12 -0.94 14.22
N VAL A 268 -4.73 -0.27 13.24
CA VAL A 268 -3.96 0.41 12.17
C VAL A 268 -3.14 1.57 12.74
N ASP A 269 -1.83 1.58 12.47
CA ASP A 269 -0.89 2.60 12.94
C ASP A 269 -0.70 3.74 11.94
N VAL A 270 -0.70 3.42 10.64
CA VAL A 270 -0.52 4.38 9.54
C VAL A 270 -1.69 4.28 8.58
N LEU A 271 -2.38 5.40 8.34
CA LEU A 271 -3.45 5.50 7.36
C LEU A 271 -2.91 6.11 6.06
N ASN A 272 -3.11 5.40 4.97
CA ASN A 272 -2.74 5.83 3.65
C ASN A 272 -3.87 5.54 2.63
N PRO A 273 -3.99 6.36 1.59
CA PRO A 273 -3.56 7.75 1.56
C PRO A 273 -4.51 8.67 2.29
N ILE A 274 -4.09 9.93 2.42
CA ILE A 274 -4.98 11.02 2.77
C ILE A 274 -5.45 11.71 1.49
N GLN A 275 -6.37 11.06 0.78
CA GLN A 275 -6.94 11.57 -0.46
C GLN A 275 -8.00 12.65 -0.18
N HIS A 276 -7.57 13.84 0.21
CA HIS A 276 -8.46 14.92 0.64
C HIS A 276 -9.34 15.52 -0.46
N ALA A 277 -9.19 15.07 -1.70
CA ALA A 277 -10.08 15.42 -2.81
C ALA A 277 -11.43 14.68 -2.71
N CYS A 278 -11.49 13.56 -1.99
CA CYS A 278 -12.71 12.79 -1.80
C CYS A 278 -13.58 13.36 -0.67
N PRO A 279 -14.92 13.27 -0.76
CA PRO A 279 -15.82 13.72 0.29
C PRO A 279 -15.54 13.07 1.65
N GLY A 280 -15.48 13.88 2.71
CA GLY A 280 -15.25 13.40 4.08
C GLY A 280 -13.78 13.13 4.42
N MET A 281 -12.85 13.38 3.49
CA MET A 281 -11.40 13.21 3.68
C MET A 281 -10.66 14.54 3.88
N GLU A 282 -11.37 15.59 4.26
CA GLU A 282 -10.83 16.95 4.43
C GLU A 282 -9.78 16.99 5.55
N LEU A 283 -8.61 17.56 5.25
CA LEU A 283 -7.44 17.55 6.14
C LEU A 283 -7.72 18.00 7.59
N PRO A 284 -8.43 19.12 7.85
CA PRO A 284 -8.67 19.59 9.22
C PRO A 284 -9.56 18.64 10.03
N ASP A 285 -10.52 18.00 9.37
CA ASP A 285 -11.49 17.10 9.99
C ASP A 285 -10.88 15.74 10.28
N LEU A 286 -9.99 15.26 9.40
CA LEU A 286 -9.16 14.09 9.68
C LEU A 286 -8.20 14.36 10.83
N LYS A 287 -7.46 15.47 10.81
CA LYS A 287 -6.51 15.81 11.88
C LYS A 287 -7.19 15.92 13.24
N ARG A 288 -8.32 16.63 13.32
CA ARG A 288 -9.07 16.82 14.55
C ARG A 288 -9.61 15.51 15.11
N GLU A 289 -10.15 14.62 14.27
CA GLU A 289 -10.77 13.38 14.76
C GLU A 289 -9.77 12.25 15.01
N PHE A 290 -8.74 12.11 14.16
CA PHE A 290 -7.88 10.93 14.14
C PHE A 290 -6.39 11.21 14.36
N GLY A 291 -5.96 12.48 14.37
CA GLY A 291 -4.53 12.83 14.39
C GLY A 291 -3.77 12.37 15.63
N ASP A 292 -4.45 12.16 16.75
CA ASP A 292 -3.84 11.59 17.97
C ASP A 292 -3.86 10.06 18.01
N ARG A 293 -4.58 9.42 17.08
CA ARG A 293 -4.75 7.96 17.00
C ARG A 293 -3.88 7.31 15.93
N VAL A 294 -3.72 7.95 14.77
CA VAL A 294 -3.02 7.38 13.61
C VAL A 294 -1.94 8.31 13.08
N ILE A 295 -0.93 7.75 12.43
CA ILE A 295 0.01 8.49 11.59
C ILE A 295 -0.60 8.65 10.20
N PHE A 296 -0.65 9.88 9.69
CA PHE A 296 -1.09 10.12 8.33
C PHE A 296 0.07 9.90 7.35
N HIS A 297 -0.19 9.24 6.23
CA HIS A 297 0.77 9.11 5.12
C HIS A 297 0.12 9.50 3.79
N GLY A 298 0.80 10.32 2.98
CA GLY A 298 0.26 10.86 1.73
C GLY A 298 -0.08 12.35 1.87
N GLY A 299 -1.21 12.77 1.31
CA GLY A 299 -1.77 14.11 1.49
C GLY A 299 -1.62 15.03 0.28
N VAL A 300 -0.57 14.89 -0.53
CA VAL A 300 -0.41 15.72 -1.73
C VAL A 300 -1.15 15.09 -2.90
N ASP A 301 -2.07 15.84 -3.51
CA ASP A 301 -2.98 15.34 -4.55
C ASP A 301 -2.21 14.92 -5.80
N ASN A 302 -2.38 13.65 -6.19
CA ASN A 302 -1.73 13.05 -7.34
C ASN A 302 -2.65 12.95 -8.57
N GLN A 303 -3.89 13.42 -8.49
CA GLN A 303 -4.86 13.40 -9.60
C GLN A 303 -4.93 14.74 -10.33
N SER A 304 -4.81 15.87 -9.62
CA SER A 304 -4.84 17.22 -10.20
C SER A 304 -3.58 18.03 -9.91
N VAL A 305 -3.27 18.27 -8.63
CA VAL A 305 -2.26 19.27 -8.26
C VAL A 305 -0.86 18.85 -8.70
N LEU A 306 -0.42 17.65 -8.32
CA LEU A 306 0.90 17.17 -8.68
C LEU A 306 1.10 16.98 -10.20
N PRO A 307 0.18 16.32 -10.95
CA PRO A 307 0.37 16.11 -12.39
C PRO A 307 0.05 17.32 -13.28
N ARG A 308 -0.81 18.26 -12.84
CA ARG A 308 -1.35 19.32 -13.73
C ARG A 308 -1.23 20.74 -13.16
N GLY A 309 -0.92 20.89 -11.87
CA GLY A 309 -0.72 22.19 -11.24
C GLY A 309 0.62 22.83 -11.60
N THR A 310 0.74 24.11 -11.29
CA THR A 310 1.99 24.85 -11.30
C THR A 310 2.84 24.50 -10.07
N VAL A 311 4.15 24.71 -10.16
CA VAL A 311 5.07 24.59 -9.01
C VAL A 311 4.55 25.35 -7.79
N ALA A 312 3.99 26.55 -7.97
CA ALA A 312 3.46 27.36 -6.87
C ALA A 312 2.26 26.68 -6.17
N GLU A 313 1.36 26.07 -6.94
CA GLU A 313 0.21 25.32 -6.41
C GLU A 313 0.66 24.06 -5.66
N VAL A 314 1.62 23.31 -6.21
CA VAL A 314 2.18 22.13 -5.51
C VAL A 314 2.80 22.52 -4.16
N ARG A 315 3.58 23.62 -4.12
CA ARG A 315 4.14 24.12 -2.85
C ARG A 315 3.06 24.60 -1.88
N ALA A 316 2.01 25.24 -2.38
CA ALA A 316 0.90 25.70 -1.55
C ALA A 316 0.15 24.53 -0.93
N GLU A 317 -0.17 23.49 -1.71
CA GLU A 317 -0.84 22.30 -1.20
C GLU A 317 0.04 21.52 -0.23
N THR A 318 1.31 21.33 -0.57
CA THR A 318 2.28 20.65 0.32
C THR A 318 2.36 21.37 1.67
N ARG A 319 2.46 22.71 1.67
CA ARG A 319 2.42 23.50 2.93
C ARG A 319 1.12 23.32 3.69
N ARG A 320 -0.03 23.34 3.02
CA ARG A 320 -1.33 23.10 3.65
C ARG A 320 -1.38 21.74 4.35
N CYS A 321 -0.81 20.71 3.76
CA CYS A 321 -0.69 19.38 4.38
C CYS A 321 0.20 19.40 5.62
N LEU A 322 1.36 20.05 5.54
CA LEU A 322 2.30 20.19 6.67
C LEU A 322 1.68 20.98 7.83
N GLU A 323 1.03 22.10 7.53
CA GLU A 323 0.39 22.98 8.52
C GLU A 323 -0.85 22.35 9.16
N THR A 324 -1.50 21.38 8.48
CA THR A 324 -2.73 20.72 8.97
C THR A 324 -2.44 19.33 9.53
N LEU A 325 -2.07 18.37 8.68
CA LEU A 325 -1.81 16.99 9.10
C LEU A 325 -0.57 16.91 10.00
N GLY A 326 0.47 17.66 9.65
CA GLY A 326 1.70 17.78 10.43
C GLY A 326 1.62 18.74 11.63
N ALA A 327 0.46 19.36 11.88
CA ALA A 327 0.30 20.32 12.98
C ALA A 327 0.72 19.69 14.32
N GLY A 328 1.52 20.45 15.09
CA GLY A 328 2.11 19.99 16.34
C GLY A 328 3.38 19.15 16.18
N GLY A 329 3.95 19.07 14.97
CA GLY A 329 5.25 18.46 14.69
C GLY A 329 5.29 16.94 14.83
N ARG A 330 4.14 16.26 14.72
CA ARG A 330 4.02 14.81 14.89
C ARG A 330 2.85 14.24 14.07
N GLY A 331 2.94 12.94 13.76
CA GLY A 331 1.82 12.18 13.23
C GLY A 331 1.58 12.31 11.72
N PHE A 332 2.58 12.73 10.95
CA PHE A 332 2.47 12.89 9.51
C PHE A 332 3.76 12.52 8.79
N ILE A 333 3.65 11.73 7.73
CA ILE A 333 4.68 11.44 6.73
C ILE A 333 4.14 11.99 5.40
N CYS A 334 4.73 13.06 4.89
CA CYS A 334 4.25 13.69 3.67
C CYS A 334 4.63 12.83 2.46
N CYS A 335 3.66 12.52 1.60
CA CYS A 335 3.87 11.77 0.37
C CYS A 335 2.81 12.19 -0.67
N SER A 336 3.00 11.81 -1.94
CA SER A 336 1.90 11.77 -2.90
C SER A 336 0.81 10.80 -2.42
N CYS A 337 -0.46 11.09 -2.71
CA CYS A 337 -1.58 10.22 -2.33
C CYS A 337 -1.52 8.85 -3.00
N HIS A 338 -0.93 8.74 -4.19
CA HIS A 338 -0.62 7.44 -4.78
C HIS A 338 0.68 7.56 -5.58
N ASN A 339 1.05 6.48 -6.28
CA ASN A 339 2.17 6.48 -7.21
C ASN A 339 2.08 7.64 -8.20
N VAL A 340 3.14 8.46 -8.24
CA VAL A 340 3.35 9.46 -9.27
C VAL A 340 3.49 8.76 -10.62
N GLN A 341 2.65 9.18 -11.57
CA GLN A 341 2.52 8.58 -12.89
C GLN A 341 3.42 9.27 -13.93
N PRO A 342 3.75 8.59 -15.03
CA PRO A 342 4.42 9.20 -16.18
C PRO A 342 3.65 10.44 -16.67
N GLY A 343 4.38 11.45 -17.14
CA GLY A 343 3.81 12.75 -17.54
C GLY A 343 3.65 13.78 -16.42
N THR A 344 3.86 13.39 -15.15
CA THR A 344 3.98 14.37 -14.06
C THR A 344 5.24 15.23 -14.24
N PRO A 345 5.16 16.58 -14.25
CA PRO A 345 6.33 17.43 -14.39
C PRO A 345 7.37 17.19 -13.29
N LEU A 346 8.65 17.06 -13.67
CA LEU A 346 9.73 16.80 -12.72
C LEU A 346 9.85 17.93 -11.68
N GLU A 347 9.70 19.16 -12.12
CA GLU A 347 9.70 20.36 -11.26
C GLU A 347 8.60 20.32 -10.19
N ASN A 348 7.46 19.69 -10.47
CA ASN A 348 6.38 19.54 -9.49
C ASN A 348 6.76 18.51 -8.41
N ILE A 349 7.34 17.37 -8.81
CA ILE A 349 7.83 16.35 -7.89
C ILE A 349 8.91 16.95 -6.96
N LEU A 350 9.89 17.66 -7.55
CA LEU A 350 10.94 18.32 -6.79
C LEU A 350 10.39 19.42 -5.87
N ALA A 351 9.42 20.21 -6.34
CA ALA A 351 8.78 21.24 -5.54
C ALA A 351 8.08 20.69 -4.29
N MET A 352 7.41 19.54 -4.41
CA MET A 352 6.83 18.83 -3.26
C MET A 352 7.92 18.46 -2.25
N ILE A 353 8.95 17.73 -2.69
CA ILE A 353 10.04 17.24 -1.84
C ILE A 353 10.75 18.39 -1.12
N GLU A 354 11.13 19.43 -1.86
CA GLU A 354 11.83 20.59 -1.32
C GLU A 354 10.99 21.36 -0.30
N THR A 355 9.67 21.41 -0.50
CA THR A 355 8.77 22.13 0.42
C THR A 355 8.71 21.43 1.78
N VAL A 356 8.64 20.10 1.80
CA VAL A 356 8.70 19.34 3.06
C VAL A 356 10.06 19.46 3.73
N ARG A 357 11.15 19.46 2.95
CA ARG A 357 12.50 19.53 3.51
C ARG A 357 12.86 20.90 4.12
N ARG A 358 12.15 21.97 3.74
CA ARG A 358 12.40 23.34 4.23
C ARG A 358 11.49 23.74 5.39
N GLY A 359 10.37 23.05 5.60
CA GLY A 359 9.45 23.23 6.73
C GLY A 359 9.82 22.34 7.89
#